data_AF-A0A2A5DCK2-F1
#
_entry.id   AF-A0A2A5DCK2-F1
#
_cell.length_a   1.000
_cell.length_b   1.000
_cell.length_c   1.000
_cell.angle_alpha   90.00
_cell.angle_beta   90.00
_cell.angle_gamma   90.00
#
_symmetry.space_group_name_H-M   'P 1'
#
loop_
_entity.id
_entity.type
_entity.pdbx_description
1 polymer ?
#
loop_
_entity_poly.entity_id
_entity_poly.type
_entity_poly.pdbx_seq_one_letter_code
_entity_poly.pdbx_strand_id
1 'polypeptide(L)'
;MKLFLLILALGLLSLLLFPTKWHLGLAVGWIPTLLAEMLLAQRRLSVVKDQVRNHQFLAVMVFGFLGRLTLLFVGAILGAQSGLYSEGIFMAAALAAIFAGEAISLPQVAKATRHRRSTLSSSSDSNPPT
;
A
#
# COMPACT_ATOMS: atom_id res chain seq x y z
N MET A 1 3.33 -9.91 4.15
CA MET A 1 2.01 -10.10 4.80
C MET A 1 2.09 -9.96 6.33
N LYS A 2 3.01 -10.64 7.04
CA LYS A 2 3.15 -10.51 8.50
C LYS A 2 3.27 -9.06 9.00
N LEU A 3 4.09 -8.23 8.33
CA LEU A 3 4.26 -6.81 8.67
C LEU A 3 2.95 -5.99 8.53
N PHE A 4 2.17 -6.21 7.46
CA PHE A 4 0.87 -5.54 7.29
C PHE A 4 -0.12 -5.88 8.40
N LEU A 5 -0.17 -7.15 8.82
CA LEU A 5 -1.01 -7.58 9.94
C LEU A 5 -0.54 -6.96 11.27
N LEU A 6 0.77 -6.81 11.45
CA LEU A 6 1.36 -6.18 12.64
C LEU A 6 0.98 -4.71 12.73
N ILE A 7 1.05 -3.97 11.61
CA ILE A 7 0.62 -2.57 11.55
C ILE A 7 -0.89 -2.44 11.70
N LEU A 8 -1.68 -3.36 11.13
CA LEU A 8 -3.12 -3.40 11.35
C LEU A 8 -3.45 -3.62 12.84
N ALA A 9 -2.78 -4.56 13.49
CA ALA A 9 -2.94 -4.81 14.91
C ALA A 9 -2.52 -3.60 15.76
N LEU A 10 -1.43 -2.92 15.39
CA LEU A 10 -0.99 -1.69 16.06
C LEU A 10 -1.99 -0.55 15.87
N GLY A 11 -2.51 -0.39 14.65
CA GLY A 11 -3.55 0.57 14.31
C GLY A 11 -4.83 0.29 15.10
N LEU A 12 -5.23 -0.97 15.22
CA LEU A 12 -6.38 -1.38 16.03
C LEU A 12 -6.14 -1.18 17.53
N LEU A 13 -4.94 -1.48 18.02
CA LEU A 13 -4.56 -1.24 19.42
C LEU A 13 -4.57 0.26 19.74
N SER A 14 -4.23 1.11 18.76
CA SER A 14 -4.31 2.56 18.92
C SER A 14 -5.72 3.05 19.19
N LEU A 15 -6.78 2.32 18.76
CA LEU A 15 -8.15 2.70 19.12
C LEU A 15 -8.32 2.77 20.64
N LEU A 16 -7.78 1.82 21.41
CA LEU A 16 -7.91 1.80 22.87
C LEU A 16 -7.31 3.03 23.57
N LEU A 17 -6.40 3.74 22.90
CA LEU A 17 -5.75 4.94 23.44
C LEU A 17 -6.53 6.22 23.14
N PHE A 18 -7.49 6.19 22.21
CA PHE A 18 -8.21 7.37 21.75
C PHE A 18 -9.68 7.40 22.22
N PRO A 19 -10.31 8.60 22.26
CA PRO A 19 -11.72 8.73 22.61
C PRO A 19 -12.64 7.90 21.70
N THR A 20 -13.74 7.39 22.27
CA THR A 20 -14.71 6.55 21.53
C THR A 20 -15.29 7.19 20.28
N LYS A 21 -15.41 8.53 20.27
CA LYS A 21 -15.87 9.31 19.13
C LYS A 21 -14.94 9.23 17.91
N TRP A 22 -13.68 8.83 18.12
CA TRP A 22 -12.64 8.79 17.10
C TRP A 22 -12.43 7.37 16.52
N HIS A 23 -12.96 6.35 17.21
CA HIS A 23 -12.82 4.95 16.81
C HIS A 23 -13.28 4.66 15.38
N LEU A 24 -14.45 5.16 15.00
CA LEU A 24 -14.99 4.92 13.66
C LEU A 24 -14.08 5.53 12.58
N GLY A 25 -13.62 6.77 12.77
CA GLY A 25 -12.71 7.42 11.82
C GLY A 25 -11.36 6.72 11.75
N LEU A 26 -10.81 6.29 12.90
CA LEU A 26 -9.57 5.52 12.96
C LEU A 26 -9.72 4.15 12.29
N ALA A 27 -10.79 3.40 12.57
CA ALA A 27 -11.01 2.08 12.01
C ALA A 27 -11.23 2.14 10.49
N VAL A 28 -12.09 3.07 10.04
CA VAL A 28 -12.36 3.29 8.61
C VAL A 28 -11.15 3.91 7.90
N GLY A 29 -10.28 4.65 8.62
CA GLY A 29 -9.02 5.13 8.06
C GLY A 29 -7.97 4.02 7.93
N TRP A 30 -7.77 3.22 8.97
CA TRP A 30 -6.73 2.19 9.01
C TRP A 30 -7.08 0.95 8.19
N ILE A 31 -8.24 0.35 8.42
CA ILE A 31 -8.57 -0.99 7.91
C ILE A 31 -8.61 -1.03 6.38
N PRO A 32 -9.49 -0.26 5.70
CA PRO A 32 -9.60 -0.35 4.25
C PRO A 32 -8.34 0.20 3.55
N THR A 33 -7.67 1.20 4.13
CA THR A 33 -6.45 1.76 3.56
C THR A 33 -5.28 0.77 3.63
N LEU A 34 -5.05 0.12 4.78
CA LEU A 34 -4.04 -0.94 4.88
C LEU A 34 -4.37 -2.14 3.98
N LEU A 35 -5.65 -2.48 3.84
CA LEU A 35 -6.06 -3.57 2.97
C LEU A 35 -5.76 -3.23 1.50
N ALA A 36 -6.05 -1.99 1.08
CA ALA A 36 -5.70 -1.50 -0.25
C ALA A 36 -4.17 -1.51 -0.46
N GLU A 37 -3.39 -1.05 0.51
CA GLU A 37 -1.92 -1.09 0.47
C GLU A 37 -1.39 -2.52 0.32
N MET A 38 -1.98 -3.47 1.05
CA MET A 38 -1.58 -4.86 1.02
C MET A 38 -1.85 -5.49 -0.35
N LEU A 39 -3.01 -5.23 -0.94
CA LEU A 39 -3.36 -5.68 -2.30
C LEU A 39 -2.44 -5.04 -3.35
N LEU A 40 -2.11 -3.76 -3.19
CA LEU A 40 -1.20 -3.05 -4.07
C LEU A 40 0.23 -3.60 -4.00
N ALA A 41 0.73 -3.85 -2.80
CA ALA A 41 2.04 -4.45 -2.60
C ALA A 41 2.13 -5.84 -3.26
N GLN A 42 1.09 -6.66 -3.16
CA GLN A 42 1.02 -7.96 -3.82
C GLN A 42 1.02 -7.82 -5.35
N ARG A 43 0.21 -6.93 -5.91
CA ARG A 43 0.19 -6.68 -7.36
C ARG A 43 1.52 -6.17 -7.88
N ARG A 44 2.16 -5.21 -7.18
CA ARG A 44 3.50 -4.71 -7.54
C ARG A 44 4.53 -5.84 -7.57
N LEU A 45 4.51 -6.73 -6.56
CA LEU A 45 5.41 -7.88 -6.50
C LEU A 45 5.15 -8.92 -7.60
N SER A 46 3.89 -9.20 -7.95
CA SER A 46 3.56 -10.12 -9.05
C SER A 46 4.09 -9.60 -10.38
N VAL A 47 3.85 -8.32 -10.69
CA VAL A 47 4.30 -7.72 -11.95
C VAL A 47 5.83 -7.75 -12.10
N VAL A 48 6.58 -7.55 -11.00
CA VAL A 48 8.04 -7.66 -11.02
C VAL A 48 8.52 -9.11 -11.21
N LYS A 49 7.82 -10.09 -10.62
CA LYS A 49 8.17 -11.52 -10.74
C LYS A 49 7.84 -12.09 -12.12
N ASP A 50 6.70 -11.73 -12.69
CA ASP A 50 6.21 -12.26 -13.96
C ASP A 50 6.93 -11.67 -15.20
N GLN A 51 8.07 -11.00 -15.00
CA GLN A 51 8.88 -10.34 -16.04
C GLN A 51 8.10 -9.39 -16.96
N VAL A 52 7.02 -8.79 -16.48
CA VAL A 52 6.11 -8.08 -17.39
C VAL A 52 6.65 -6.71 -17.79
N ARG A 53 6.28 -6.27 -19.01
CA ARG A 53 6.72 -4.99 -19.63
C ARG A 53 6.51 -3.81 -18.67
N ASN A 54 7.46 -2.86 -18.68
CA ASN A 54 7.47 -1.64 -17.84
C ASN A 54 6.11 -0.88 -17.79
N HIS A 55 5.30 -0.98 -18.85
CA HIS A 55 4.00 -0.30 -18.94
C HIS A 55 2.99 -0.85 -17.94
N GLN A 56 3.03 -2.15 -17.62
CA GLN A 56 2.13 -2.74 -16.64
C GLN A 56 2.51 -2.36 -15.21
N PHE A 57 3.80 -2.22 -14.93
CA PHE A 57 4.27 -1.70 -13.65
C PHE A 57 3.82 -0.25 -13.44
N LEU A 58 3.96 0.59 -14.47
CA LEU A 58 3.47 1.97 -14.44
C LEU A 58 1.94 2.02 -14.24
N ALA A 59 1.19 1.16 -14.93
CA ALA A 59 -0.26 1.06 -14.74
C ALA A 59 -0.61 0.69 -13.28
N VAL A 60 0.04 -0.30 -12.68
CA VAL A 60 -0.20 -0.67 -11.27
C VAL A 60 0.12 0.49 -10.31
N MET A 61 1.16 1.28 -10.59
CA MET A 61 1.47 2.48 -9.80
C MET A 61 0.38 3.55 -9.93
N VAL A 62 -0.04 3.88 -11.17
CA VAL A 62 -1.05 4.90 -11.44
C VAL A 62 -2.41 4.49 -10.90
N PHE A 63 -2.90 3.30 -11.23
CA PHE A 63 -4.19 2.80 -10.73
C PHE A 63 -4.16 2.56 -9.22
N GLY A 64 -3.00 2.24 -8.64
CA GLY A 64 -2.84 2.16 -7.21
C GLY A 64 -3.00 3.49 -6.50
N PHE A 65 -2.37 4.53 -7.05
CA PHE A 65 -2.53 5.88 -6.56
C PHE A 65 -3.98 6.38 -6.73
N LEU A 66 -4.57 6.15 -7.90
CA LEU A 66 -5.97 6.50 -8.16
C LEU A 66 -6.92 5.78 -7.20
N GLY A 67 -6.69 4.49 -6.94
CA GLY A 67 -7.47 3.70 -5.99
C GLY A 67 -7.40 4.26 -4.57
N ARG A 68 -6.22 4.71 -4.11
CA ARG A 68 -6.06 5.39 -2.82
C ARG A 68 -6.85 6.70 -2.77
N LEU A 69 -6.76 7.52 -3.82
CA LEU A 69 -7.51 8.77 -3.90
C LEU A 69 -9.01 8.53 -3.84
N THR A 70 -9.51 7.56 -4.60
CA THR A 70 -10.93 7.18 -4.56
C THR A 70 -11.34 6.70 -3.17
N LEU A 71 -10.53 5.88 -2.52
CA LEU A 71 -10.80 5.41 -1.16
C LEU A 71 -10.87 6.57 -0.16
N LEU A 72 -9.92 7.50 -0.24
CA LEU A 72 -9.88 8.71 0.59
C LEU A 72 -11.10 9.60 0.35
N PHE A 73 -11.48 9.83 -0.92
CA PHE A 73 -12.64 10.64 -1.28
C PHE A 73 -13.94 10.02 -0.80
N VAL A 74 -14.15 8.72 -1.08
CA VAL A 74 -15.36 8.01 -0.66
C VAL A 74 -15.45 7.97 0.86
N GLY A 75 -14.34 7.71 1.55
CA GLY A 75 -14.28 7.82 3.01
C GLY A 75 -14.68 9.21 3.46
N ALA A 76 -13.97 10.25 3.03
CA ALA A 76 -14.26 11.63 3.44
C ALA A 76 -15.73 12.03 3.20
N ILE A 77 -16.31 11.69 2.05
CA ILE A 77 -17.73 11.96 1.74
C ILE A 77 -18.66 11.20 2.70
N LEU A 78 -18.40 9.92 2.95
CA LEU A 78 -19.19 9.12 3.90
C LEU A 78 -19.10 9.70 5.31
N GLY A 79 -17.92 10.17 5.74
CA GLY A 79 -17.74 10.86 7.02
C GLY A 79 -18.53 12.15 7.11
N ALA A 80 -18.40 13.00 6.10
CA ALA A 80 -19.07 14.29 6.02
C ALA A 80 -20.60 14.16 6.03
N GLN A 81 -21.15 13.21 5.26
CA GLN A 81 -22.60 13.02 5.16
C GLN A 81 -23.20 12.37 6.40
N SER A 82 -22.50 11.40 6.99
CA SER A 82 -23.05 10.63 8.10
C SER A 82 -22.84 11.29 9.46
N GLY A 83 -21.85 12.20 9.58
CA GLY A 83 -21.43 12.77 10.86
C GLY A 83 -20.89 11.72 11.84
N LEU A 84 -20.67 10.48 11.39
CA LEU A 84 -20.34 9.33 12.24
C LEU A 84 -18.90 9.38 12.76
N TYR A 85 -18.03 10.17 12.13
CA TYR A 85 -16.64 10.30 12.54
C TYR A 85 -16.01 11.63 12.12
N SER A 86 -14.93 11.99 12.81
CA SER A 86 -14.15 13.18 12.50
C SER A 86 -13.29 12.95 11.25
N GLU A 87 -13.51 13.78 10.22
CA GLU A 87 -12.78 13.76 8.95
C GLU A 87 -11.26 13.86 9.14
N GLY A 88 -10.81 14.74 10.05
CA GLY A 88 -9.38 14.94 10.31
C GLY A 88 -8.68 13.68 10.82
N ILE A 89 -9.37 12.89 11.64
CA ILE A 89 -8.82 11.66 12.23
C ILE A 89 -8.82 10.53 11.23
N PHE A 90 -9.88 10.43 10.43
CA PHE A 90 -9.91 9.54 9.28
C PHE A 90 -8.74 9.81 8.33
N MET A 91 -8.53 11.08 7.95
CA MET A 91 -7.40 11.50 7.11
C MET A 91 -6.06 11.13 7.74
N ALA A 92 -5.87 11.42 9.04
CA ALA A 92 -4.63 11.10 9.74
C ALA A 92 -4.35 9.60 9.75
N ALA A 93 -5.35 8.77 10.07
CA ALA A 93 -5.21 7.31 10.07
C ALA A 93 -4.97 6.74 8.67
N ALA A 94 -5.69 7.23 7.66
CA ALA A 94 -5.51 6.80 6.29
C ALA A 94 -4.12 7.17 5.74
N LEU A 95 -3.64 8.39 6.01
CA LEU A 95 -2.28 8.79 5.63
C LEU A 95 -1.23 7.95 6.34
N ALA A 96 -1.37 7.74 7.66
CA ALA A 96 -0.47 6.88 8.43
C ALA A 96 -0.41 5.46 7.85
N ALA A 97 -1.57 4.89 7.47
CA ALA A 97 -1.67 3.60 6.81
C ALA A 97 -0.93 3.56 5.45
N ILE A 98 -1.09 4.61 4.62
CA ILE A 98 -0.39 4.73 3.33
C ILE A 98 1.12 4.80 3.54
N PHE A 99 1.59 5.67 4.43
CA PHE A 99 3.02 5.82 4.72
C PHE A 99 3.62 4.51 5.22
N ALA A 100 2.92 3.83 6.13
CA ALA A 100 3.34 2.54 6.65
C ALA A 100 3.37 1.46 5.54
N GLY A 101 2.35 1.43 4.66
CA GLY A 101 2.29 0.51 3.53
C GLY A 101 3.39 0.72 2.49
N GLU A 102 3.71 1.97 2.16
CA GLU A 102 4.83 2.32 1.28
C GLU A 102 6.17 1.96 1.92
N ALA A 103 6.37 2.26 3.21
CA ALA A 103 7.59 1.90 3.95
C ALA A 103 7.84 0.38 3.96
N ILE A 104 6.79 -0.44 3.98
CA ILE A 104 6.91 -1.90 3.88
C ILE A 104 7.13 -2.37 2.45
N SER A 105 6.41 -1.80 1.48
CA SER A 105 6.35 -2.32 0.11
C SER A 105 7.53 -1.88 -0.75
N LEU A 106 8.00 -0.64 -0.64
CA LEU A 106 9.11 -0.12 -1.44
C LEU A 106 10.41 -0.93 -1.29
N PRO A 107 10.87 -1.30 -0.08
CA PRO A 107 12.07 -2.12 0.08
C PRO A 107 11.93 -3.51 -0.56
N GLN A 108 10.74 -4.11 -0.49
CA GLN A 108 10.47 -5.42 -1.08
C GLN A 108 10.52 -5.37 -2.61
N VAL A 109 9.90 -4.35 -3.20
CA VAL A 109 9.94 -4.11 -4.65
C VAL A 109 11.37 -3.80 -5.09
N ALA A 110 12.11 -2.93 -4.38
CA ALA A 110 13.49 -2.60 -4.70
C ALA A 110 14.41 -3.84 -4.67
N LYS A 111 14.26 -4.70 -3.67
CA LYS A 111 15.01 -5.96 -3.58
C LYS A 111 14.69 -6.91 -4.74
N ALA A 112 13.41 -7.05 -5.09
CA ALA A 112 12.98 -7.88 -6.21
C ALA A 112 13.54 -7.36 -7.55
N THR A 113 13.50 -6.05 -7.78
CA THR A 113 14.06 -5.42 -8.98
C THR A 113 15.59 -5.57 -9.06
N ARG A 114 16.31 -5.48 -7.93
CA ARG A 114 17.77 -5.63 -7.89
C ARG A 114 18.21 -7.05 -8.27
N HIS A 115 17.53 -8.08 -7.77
CA HIS A 115 17.80 -9.47 -8.15
C HIS A 115 17.59 -9.73 -9.65
N ARG A 116 16.58 -9.10 -10.26
CA ARG A 116 16.36 -9.18 -11.71
C ARG A 116 17.51 -8.58 -12.51
N ARG A 117 18.09 -7.47 -12.05
CA ARG A 117 19.20 -6.81 -12.75
C ARG A 117 20.48 -7.66 -12.73
N SER A 118 20.75 -8.35 -11.62
CA SER A 118 21.91 -9.25 -11.52
C SER A 118 21.80 -10.50 -12.41
N THR A 119 20.60 -11.09 -12.55
CA THR A 119 20.42 -12.29 -13.39
C THR A 119 20.52 -11.98 -14.88
N LEU A 120 20.00 -10.84 -15.33
CA LEU A 120 20.14 -10.38 -16.72
C LEU A 120 21.59 -10.05 -17.09
N SER A 121 22.37 -9.49 -16.15
CA SER A 121 23.80 -9.23 -16.35
C SER A 121 24.58 -10.53 -16.57
N SER A 122 24.35 -11.57 -15.77
CA SER A 122 25.11 -12.82 -15.90
C SER A 122 24.74 -13.64 -17.14
N SER A 123 23.53 -13.48 -17.69
CA SER A 123 23.13 -14.14 -18.94
C SER A 123 23.71 -13.47 -20.20
N SER A 124 24.13 -12.21 -20.11
CA SER A 124 24.72 -11.48 -21.25
C SER A 124 26.18 -11.86 -21.47
N ASP A 125 26.90 -12.26 -20.42
CA ASP A 125 28.32 -12.60 -20.47
C ASP A 125 28.60 -14.03 -20.97
N SER A 126 27.56 -14.86 -21.14
CA SER A 126 27.70 -16.26 -21.56
C SER A 126 27.53 -16.52 -23.06
N ASN A 127 27.30 -15.50 -23.88
CA ASN A 127 27.25 -15.66 -25.34
C ASN A 127 28.63 -15.35 -25.94
N PRO A 128 29.42 -16.36 -26.38
CA PRO A 128 30.64 -16.09 -27.14
C PRO A 128 30.27 -15.46 -28.49
N PRO A 129 31.05 -14.49 -28.99
CA PRO A 129 30.88 -13.99 -30.34
C PRO A 129 31.14 -15.13 -31.33
N THR A 130 30.14 -15.45 -32.15
CA THR A 130 30.26 -16.29 -33.35
C THR A 130 30.81 -15.50 -34.51
#